data_AF-A0A376KKR8-F1
#
_entry.id   AF-A0A376KKR8-F1
#
_cell.length_a   1.000
_cell.length_b   1.000
_cell.length_c   1.000
_cell.angle_alpha   90.00
_cell.angle_beta   90.00
_cell.angle_gamma   90.00
#
_symmetry.space_group_name_H-M   'P 1'
#
loop_
_entity.id
_entity.type
_entity.pdbx_description
1 polymer ?
#
loop_
_entity_poly.entity_id
_entity_poly.type
_entity_poly.pdbx_seq_one_letter_code
_entity_poly.pdbx_strand_id
1 'polypeptide(L)'
;MGLSGVRIQNYPGIATDPFGYAVVPYLTTYQENRLSVDTTQLPDNVDLEQTTQFVVPNRGAMVAARFNANIGYRVLVTVSDRNGKPLPFGALASNDETGATKYRR
;
A
#
# COMPACT_ATOMS: atom_id res chain seq x y z
N MET A 1 -7.63 13.42 2.63
CA MET A 1 -7.60 13.24 1.16
C MET A 1 -7.42 11.75 0.91
N GLY A 2 -8.34 11.09 0.21
CA GLY A 2 -8.26 9.66 -0.08
C GLY A 2 -7.60 9.38 -1.44
N LEU A 3 -7.40 8.11 -1.78
CA LEU A 3 -6.90 7.70 -3.08
C LEU A 3 -8.04 7.60 -4.09
N SER A 4 -8.16 8.58 -4.98
CA SER A 4 -9.22 8.62 -5.98
C SER A 4 -8.83 7.94 -7.30
N GLY A 5 -9.79 7.31 -7.98
CA GLY A 5 -9.60 6.80 -9.33
C GLY A 5 -8.78 5.51 -9.42
N VAL A 6 -8.48 4.88 -8.29
CA VAL A 6 -7.73 3.62 -8.22
C VAL A 6 -8.64 2.47 -8.66
N ARG A 7 -8.18 1.71 -9.66
CA ARG A 7 -8.95 0.61 -10.24
C ARG A 7 -8.68 -0.73 -9.57
N ILE A 8 -9.67 -1.60 -9.62
CA ILE A 8 -9.56 -2.99 -9.19
C ILE A 8 -9.33 -3.86 -10.43
N GLN A 9 -8.19 -4.55 -10.47
CA GLN A 9 -7.71 -5.30 -11.63
C GLN A 9 -8.69 -6.40 -12.08
N ASN A 10 -9.33 -7.07 -11.13
CA ASN A 10 -10.28 -8.15 -11.39
C ASN A 10 -11.69 -7.65 -11.77
N TYR A 11 -11.96 -6.35 -11.60
CA TYR A 11 -13.30 -5.77 -11.78
C TYR A 11 -13.22 -4.47 -12.59
N PRO A 12 -13.17 -4.57 -13.93
CA PRO A 12 -13.07 -3.41 -14.80
C PRO A 12 -14.30 -2.50 -14.63
N GLY A 13 -14.05 -1.19 -14.65
CA GLY A 13 -15.09 -0.17 -14.47
C GLY A 13 -15.34 0.23 -13.01
N ILE A 14 -14.75 -0.47 -12.03
CA ILE A 14 -14.80 -0.09 -10.62
C ILE A 14 -13.56 0.72 -10.28
N ALA A 15 -13.77 1.91 -9.72
CA ALA A 15 -12.71 2.80 -9.25
C ALA A 15 -13.08 3.40 -7.90
N THR A 16 -12.07 3.77 -7.12
CA THR A 16 -12.27 4.47 -5.85
C THR A 16 -12.78 5.90 -6.05
N ASP A 17 -13.64 6.35 -5.14
CA ASP A 17 -14.11 7.72 -5.05
C ASP A 17 -13.02 8.67 -4.50
N PRO A 18 -13.25 10.00 -4.45
CA PRO A 18 -12.33 10.97 -3.86
C PRO A 18 -11.96 10.73 -2.38
N PHE A 19 -12.73 9.91 -1.68
CA PHE A 19 -12.51 9.55 -0.29
C PHE A 19 -11.74 8.22 -0.14
N GLY A 20 -11.47 7.50 -1.24
CA GLY A 20 -10.72 6.26 -1.25
C GLY A 20 -11.56 4.99 -1.14
N TYR A 21 -12.87 5.06 -1.39
CA TYR A 21 -13.78 3.92 -1.29
C TYR A 21 -14.29 3.43 -2.64
N ALA A 22 -14.44 2.12 -2.79
CA ALA A 22 -15.03 1.48 -3.96
C ALA A 22 -15.99 0.37 -3.51
N VAL A 23 -17.08 0.19 -4.26
CA VAL A 23 -18.03 -0.90 -4.02
C VAL A 23 -17.89 -1.94 -5.12
N VAL A 24 -17.65 -3.19 -4.73
CA VAL A 24 -17.57 -4.35 -5.65
C VAL A 24 -18.84 -5.18 -5.49
N PRO A 25 -19.78 -5.15 -6.46
CA PRO A 25 -21.07 -5.82 -6.32
C PRO A 25 -21.02 -7.33 -6.63
N TYR A 26 -19.96 -7.81 -7.30
CA TYR A 26 -19.89 -9.18 -7.81
C TYR A 26 -18.83 -10.00 -7.07
N LEU A 27 -19.19 -10.55 -5.91
CA LEU A 27 -18.35 -11.50 -5.18
C LEU A 27 -19.03 -12.87 -5.11
N THR A 28 -18.28 -13.94 -5.32
CA THR A 28 -18.81 -15.31 -5.20
C THR A 28 -18.89 -15.69 -3.73
N THR A 29 -20.08 -16.10 -3.29
CA THR A 29 -20.31 -16.49 -1.90
C THR A 29 -19.59 -17.79 -1.54
N TYR A 30 -19.11 -17.89 -0.29
CA TYR A 30 -18.43 -19.07 0.26
C TYR A 30 -17.14 -19.46 -0.49
N GLN A 31 -16.59 -18.52 -1.27
CA GLN A 31 -15.35 -18.72 -2.01
C GLN A 31 -14.39 -17.57 -1.74
N GLU A 32 -13.10 -17.84 -1.90
CA GLU A 32 -12.08 -16.81 -1.86
C GLU A 32 -12.19 -15.93 -3.11
N ASN A 33 -12.46 -14.65 -2.87
CA ASN A 33 -12.46 -13.63 -3.90
C ASN A 33 -11.18 -12.81 -3.74
N ARG A 34 -10.35 -12.83 -4.79
CA ARG A 34 -9.13 -12.04 -4.85
C ARG A 34 -9.42 -10.65 -5.38
N LEU A 35 -9.15 -9.64 -4.56
CA LEU A 35 -9.25 -8.23 -4.91
C LEU A 35 -7.85 -7.66 -5.08
N SER A 36 -7.46 -7.36 -6.32
CA SER A 36 -6.16 -6.79 -6.64
C SER A 36 -6.32 -5.36 -7.14
N VAL A 37 -5.49 -4.44 -6.64
CA VAL A 37 -5.44 -3.04 -7.07
C VAL A 37 -4.49 -2.89 -8.24
N ASP A 38 -4.89 -2.13 -9.25
CA ASP A 38 -4.02 -1.77 -10.36
C ASP A 38 -3.04 -0.66 -9.93
N THR A 39 -1.78 -1.06 -9.68
CA THR A 39 -0.73 -0.14 -9.27
C THR A 39 -0.20 0.75 -10.39
N THR A 40 -0.55 0.47 -11.66
CA THR A 40 -0.08 1.28 -12.79
C THR A 40 -0.79 2.62 -12.90
N GLN A 41 -1.96 2.75 -12.26
CA GLN A 41 -2.75 3.99 -12.22
C GLN A 41 -2.60 4.73 -10.88
N LEU A 42 -1.73 4.25 -9.98
CA LEU A 42 -1.46 4.94 -8.73
C LEU A 42 -0.61 6.20 -8.99
N PRO A 43 -0.88 7.30 -8.26
CA PRO A 43 0.01 8.45 -8.26
C PRO A 43 1.42 8.10 -7.76
N ASP A 44 2.46 8.77 -8.27
CA ASP A 44 3.86 8.49 -7.93
C ASP A 44 4.21 8.67 -6.43
N ASN A 45 3.42 9.47 -5.72
CA ASN A 45 3.59 9.75 -4.29
C ASN A 45 2.76 8.81 -3.39
N VAL A 46 2.23 7.72 -3.95
CA VAL A 46 1.36 6.78 -3.24
C VAL A 46 1.94 5.39 -3.34
N ASP A 47 2.00 4.74 -2.20
CA ASP A 47 2.39 3.35 -2.08
C ASP A 47 1.34 2.53 -1.33
N LEU A 48 1.22 1.25 -1.66
CA LEU A 48 0.32 0.31 -0.99
C LEU A 48 1.15 -0.76 -0.26
N GLU A 49 0.87 -0.99 1.01
CA GLU A 49 1.51 -2.09 1.76
C GLU A 49 1.14 -3.47 1.17
N GLN A 50 -0.10 -3.59 0.74
CA GLN A 50 -0.63 -4.77 0.08
C GLN A 50 -1.40 -4.36 -1.15
N THR A 51 -1.07 -4.96 -2.29
CA THR A 51 -1.77 -4.71 -3.57
C THR A 51 -2.90 -5.71 -3.80
N THR A 52 -2.96 -6.79 -3.02
CA THR A 52 -3.97 -7.85 -3.12
C THR A 52 -4.56 -8.14 -1.74
N GLN A 53 -5.89 -8.24 -1.68
CA GLN A 53 -6.66 -8.72 -0.53
C GLN A 53 -7.51 -9.92 -0.91
N PHE A 54 -7.77 -10.81 0.05
CA PHE A 54 -8.65 -11.96 -0.12
C PHE A 54 -9.85 -11.83 0.81
N VAL A 55 -11.04 -12.03 0.28
CA VAL A 55 -12.29 -11.96 1.06
C VAL A 55 -13.18 -13.18 0.77
N VAL A 56 -13.83 -13.69 1.82
CA VAL A 56 -14.77 -14.81 1.73
C VAL A 56 -16.14 -14.36 2.26
N PRO A 57 -17.06 -13.91 1.38
CA PRO A 57 -18.37 -13.43 1.82
C PRO A 57 -19.35 -14.58 2.05
N ASN A 58 -20.18 -14.44 3.10
CA ASN A 58 -21.39 -15.24 3.29
C ASN A 58 -22.55 -14.71 2.43
N ARG A 59 -23.62 -15.50 2.26
CA ARG A 59 -24.73 -15.13 1.38
C ARG A 59 -25.39 -13.85 1.89
N GLY A 60 -25.41 -12.81 1.04
CA GLY A 60 -25.94 -11.49 1.39
C GLY A 60 -25.08 -10.67 2.36
N ALA A 61 -23.87 -11.13 2.68
CA ALA A 61 -22.96 -10.39 3.54
C ALA A 61 -22.21 -9.30 2.76
N MET A 62 -22.02 -8.14 3.40
CA MET A 62 -21.08 -7.13 2.96
C MET A 62 -19.75 -7.37 3.67
N VAL A 63 -18.65 -7.41 2.92
CA VAL A 63 -17.30 -7.61 3.46
C VAL A 63 -16.44 -6.41 3.10
N ALA A 64 -15.70 -5.89 4.08
CA ALA A 64 -14.76 -4.80 3.88
C ALA A 64 -13.37 -5.36 3.54
N ALA A 65 -12.85 -5.02 2.36
CA ALA A 65 -11.45 -5.20 2.02
C ALA A 65 -10.71 -3.87 2.23
N ARG A 66 -9.68 -3.87 3.08
CA ARG A 66 -8.91 -2.65 3.41
C ARG A 66 -7.55 -2.70 2.73
N PHE A 67 -7.20 -1.61 2.06
CA PHE A 67 -5.88 -1.41 1.46
C PHE A 67 -5.21 -0.26 2.20
N ASN A 68 -4.08 -0.54 2.85
CA ASN A 68 -3.30 0.48 3.53
C ASN A 68 -2.43 1.22 2.53
N ALA A 69 -2.71 2.51 2.36
CA ALA A 69 -1.97 3.39 1.49
C ALA A 69 -1.07 4.32 2.31
N ASN A 70 0.20 4.35 1.94
CA ASN A 70 1.19 5.29 2.46
C ASN A 70 1.38 6.40 1.42
N ILE A 71 1.06 7.63 1.80
CA ILE A 71 1.31 8.81 0.97
C ILE A 71 2.70 9.32 1.32
N GLY A 72 3.64 9.24 0.40
CA GLY A 72 5.02 9.64 0.61
C GLY A 72 5.92 9.36 -0.59
N TYR A 73 7.12 9.92 -0.56
CA TYR A 73 8.12 9.71 -1.60
C TYR A 73 9.00 8.50 -1.25
N ARG A 74 9.13 7.58 -2.20
CA ARG A 74 10.14 6.52 -2.12
C ARG A 74 11.45 7.03 -2.71
N VAL A 75 12.53 6.95 -1.93
CA VAL A 75 13.87 7.32 -2.38
C VAL A 75 14.80 6.12 -2.30
N LEU A 76 15.53 5.85 -3.39
CA LEU A 76 16.63 4.90 -3.40
C LEU A 76 17.92 5.69 -3.16
N VAL A 77 18.55 5.50 -2.00
CA VAL A 77 19.77 6.22 -1.64
C VAL A 77 20.98 5.28 -1.76
N THR A 78 21.99 5.69 -2.51
CA THR A 78 23.30 5.02 -2.53
C THR A 78 24.20 5.68 -1.49
N VAL A 79 24.60 4.92 -0.47
CA VAL A 79 25.44 5.43 0.62
C VAL A 79 26.86 4.85 0.50
N SER A 80 27.83 5.76 0.45
CA SER A 80 29.25 5.44 0.44
C SER A 80 29.95 6.06 1.65
N ASP A 81 30.96 5.37 2.17
CA ASP A 81 31.85 5.90 3.22
C ASP A 81 32.67 7.09 2.71
N ARG A 82 33.36 7.81 3.61
CA ARG A 82 34.25 8.94 3.31
C ARG A 82 35.31 8.62 2.25
N ASN A 83 35.63 7.34 2.08
CA ASN A 83 36.60 6.84 1.12
C ASN A 83 35.96 6.39 -0.22
N GLY A 84 34.68 6.67 -0.45
CA GLY A 84 33.95 6.30 -1.68
C GLY A 84 33.58 4.81 -1.79
N LYS A 85 33.81 4.02 -0.75
CA LYS A 85 33.44 2.59 -0.72
C LYS A 85 31.98 2.41 -0.29
N PRO A 86 31.19 1.54 -0.95
CA PRO A 86 29.81 1.29 -0.54
C PRO A 86 29.75 0.70 0.87
N LEU A 87 28.74 1.09 1.65
CA LEU A 87 28.52 0.51 2.98
C LEU A 87 28.26 -1.00 2.87
N PRO A 88 28.73 -1.80 3.85
CA PRO A 88 28.49 -3.24 3.87
C PRO A 88 26.99 -3.54 4.05
N PHE A 89 26.57 -4.72 3.57
CA PHE A 89 25.21 -5.20 3.75
C PHE A 89 24.86 -5.28 5.25
N GLY A 90 23.68 -4.78 5.61
CA GLY A 90 23.23 -4.72 7.01
C GLY A 90 23.64 -3.45 7.77
N ALA A 91 24.20 -2.43 7.10
CA ALA A 91 24.38 -1.13 7.71
C ALA A 91 23.02 -0.52 8.14
N LEU A 92 22.93 -0.08 9.40
CA LEU A 92 21.73 0.56 9.94
C LEU A 92 21.68 2.03 9.54
N ALA A 93 20.60 2.43 8.88
CA ALA A 93 20.27 3.82 8.60
C ALA A 93 19.13 4.27 9.51
N SER A 94 19.25 5.44 10.12
CA SER A 94 18.20 6.08 10.92
C SER A 94 17.91 7.45 10.36
N ASN A 95 16.64 7.77 10.15
CA ASN A 95 16.21 9.10 9.77
C ASN A 95 15.93 9.89 11.06
N ASP A 96 16.53 11.07 11.25
CA ASP A 96 16.45 11.83 12.51
C ASP A 96 15.04 12.44 12.75
N GLU A 97 14.19 12.44 11.73
CA GLU A 97 12.81 12.98 11.80
C GLU A 97 11.80 12.03 12.47
N THR A 98 12.10 10.73 12.57
CA THR A 98 11.26 9.78 13.33
C THR A 98 11.89 9.61 14.70
N GLY A 99 11.45 10.44 15.65
CA GLY A 99 11.99 10.53 17.00
C GLY A 99 12.26 9.17 17.66
N ALA A 100 13.51 8.72 17.58
CA ALA A 100 14.04 7.75 18.51
C ALA A 100 14.08 8.46 19.86
N THR A 101 13.03 8.25 20.67
CA THR A 101 13.03 8.58 22.10
C THR A 101 14.16 7.81 22.75
N LYS A 102 15.33 8.44 22.74
CA LYS A 102 16.55 8.06 23.42
C LYS A 102 16.32 8.28 24.91
N TYR A 103 15.60 7.35 25.54
CA TYR A 103 15.56 7.27 27.00
C TYR A 103 16.94 6.84 27.49
N ARG A 104 17.70 7.84 27.92
CA ARG A 104 18.98 7.73 28.61
C ARG A 104 18.71 7.36 30.07
N ARG A 105 19.18 6.19 30.51
CA ARG A 105 19.77 5.98 31.84
C ARG A 105 20.92 5.00 31.72
#